data_AF-A0A318S524-F1
#
_entry.id   AF-A0A318S524-F1
#
_cell.length_a   1.000
_cell.length_b   1.000
_cell.length_c   1.000
_cell.angle_alpha   90.00
_cell.angle_beta   90.00
_cell.angle_gamma   90.00
#
_symmetry.space_group_name_H-M   'P 1'
#
loop_
_entity.id
_entity.type
_entity.pdbx_description
1 polymer ?
#
loop_
_entity_poly.entity_id
_entity_poly.type
_entity_poly.pdbx_seq_one_letter_code
_entity_poly.pdbx_strand_id
1 'polypeptide(L)' 'MTRGANLQIIGGTGSGSNTGATCCGDAGGPISNDNKVVSVNSFVVNHYGAGAGFSFRTDTQVARDFLRQYVDLDAVTAP' A
#
# COMPACT_ATOMS: atom_id res chain seq x y z
N MET A 1 2.29 21.59 2.93
CA MET A 1 2.24 20.12 3.09
C MET A 1 2.35 19.51 1.70
N THR A 2 3.53 19.03 1.29
CA THR A 2 3.78 18.61 -0.11
C THR A 2 4.61 17.32 -0.21
N ARG A 3 4.62 16.51 0.85
CA ARG A 3 5.29 15.20 0.85
C ARG A 3 4.20 14.19 0.50
N GLY A 4 4.15 13.75 -0.76
CA GLY A 4 3.07 12.90 -1.29
C GLY A 4 2.67 11.80 -0.31
N ALA A 5 1.36 11.70 -0.03
CA ALA A 5 0.82 10.74 0.94
C ALA A 5 0.47 9.39 0.30
N ASN A 6 0.36 9.36 -1.03
CA ASN A 6 -0.07 8.21 -1.80
C ASN A 6 1.06 7.60 -2.62
N LEU A 7 1.06 6.27 -2.70
CA LEU A 7 1.85 5.48 -3.65
C LEU A 7 0.91 4.99 -4.75
N GLN A 8 1.24 5.34 -5.99
CA GLN A 8 0.57 4.82 -7.17
C GLN A 8 1.18 3.47 -7.55
N ILE A 9 0.33 2.47 -7.71
CA ILE A 9 0.67 1.12 -8.17
C ILE A 9 0.24 1.05 -9.62
N ILE A 10 1.19 0.76 -10.51
CA ILE A 10 0.89 0.59 -11.94
C ILE A 10 0.28 -0.80 -12.10
N GLY A 11 -1.01 -0.86 -12.46
CA GLY A 11 -1.63 -2.09 -12.92
C GLY A 11 -1.09 -2.45 -14.30
N GLY A 12 -0.84 -3.73 -14.56
CA GLY A 12 -0.34 -4.13 -15.87
C GLY A 12 -1.38 -3.88 -16.96
N THR A 13 -0.92 -3.31 -18.08
CA THR A 13 -1.72 -3.07 -19.29
C THR A 13 -1.96 -4.34 -20.12
N GLY A 14 -1.72 -5.52 -19.54
CA GLY A 14 -1.67 -6.78 -20.28
C GLY A 14 -3.01 -7.49 -20.30
N SER A 15 -3.46 -7.88 -21.49
CA SER A 15 -4.59 -8.78 -21.75
C SER A 15 -4.39 -10.21 -21.20
N GLY A 16 -3.44 -10.41 -20.29
CA GLY A 16 -3.07 -11.69 -19.70
C GLY A 16 -3.33 -11.66 -18.21
N SER A 17 -4.04 -12.67 -17.72
CA SER A 17 -4.67 -12.80 -16.40
C SER A 17 -3.73 -12.77 -15.16
N ASN A 18 -2.50 -12.27 -15.28
CA ASN A 18 -1.44 -12.40 -14.27
C ASN A 18 -0.63 -11.13 -14.03
N THR A 19 -1.03 -9.97 -14.55
CA THR A 19 -0.37 -8.72 -14.17
C THR A 19 -0.94 -8.22 -12.84
N GLY A 20 -0.28 -8.58 -11.74
CA GLY A 20 -0.72 -8.24 -10.38
C GLY A 20 -1.05 -6.75 -10.24
N ALA A 21 -2.31 -6.48 -9.92
CA ALA A 21 -2.83 -5.15 -9.69
C ALA A 21 -3.80 -5.19 -8.52
N THR A 22 -3.93 -4.06 -7.81
CA THR A 22 -4.95 -3.90 -6.77
C THR A 22 -6.34 -4.15 -7.37
N CYS A 23 -7.11 -5.03 -6.74
CA CYS A 23 -8.45 -5.42 -7.15
C CYS A 23 -9.49 -5.10 -6.06
N CYS A 24 -10.77 -5.29 -6.39
CA CYS A 24 -11.88 -5.20 -5.45
C CYS A 24 -11.66 -6.21 -4.32
N GLY A 25 -11.58 -5.72 -3.07
CA GLY A 25 -11.32 -6.54 -1.88
C GLY A 25 -9.93 -6.36 -1.30
N ASP A 26 -8.98 -5.78 -2.04
CA ASP A 26 -7.61 -5.54 -1.54
C ASP A 26 -7.50 -4.29 -0.68
N ALA A 27 -8.57 -3.49 -0.57
CA ALA A 27 -8.60 -2.28 0.25
C ALA A 27 -8.32 -2.62 1.73
N GLY A 28 -7.41 -1.88 2.36
CA GLY A 28 -6.91 -2.19 3.71
C GLY A 28 -5.78 -3.23 3.73
N GLY A 29 -5.53 -3.92 2.62
CA GLY A 29 -4.43 -4.86 2.47
C GLY A 29 -3.05 -4.18 2.39
N PRO A 30 -1.98 -4.86 2.85
CA PRO A 30 -0.64 -4.30 2.85
C PRO A 30 0.00 -4.35 1.45
N ILE A 31 0.79 -3.33 1.15
CA ILE A 31 1.88 -3.41 0.17
C ILE A 31 3.17 -3.56 0.96
N SER A 32 3.89 -4.64 0.69
CA SER A 32 5.14 -4.96 1.38
C SER A 32 6.35 -4.81 0.48
N ASN A 33 7.44 -4.29 1.03
CA ASN A 33 8.78 -4.35 0.45
C ASN A 33 9.76 -4.88 1.50
N ASP A 34 10.57 -5.89 1.17
CA ASP A 34 11.53 -6.51 2.09
C ASP A 34 10.94 -6.86 3.48
N ASN A 35 9.80 -7.56 3.47
CA ASN A 35 9.03 -7.94 4.67
C ASN A 35 8.52 -6.77 5.54
N LYS A 36 8.52 -5.54 5.01
CA LYS A 36 7.97 -4.36 5.69
C LYS A 36 6.76 -3.83 4.96
N VAL A 37 5.69 -3.51 5.69
CA VAL A 37 4.51 -2.84 5.11
C VAL A 37 4.86 -1.37 4.86
N VAL A 38 4.89 -0.98 3.58
CA VAL A 38 5.25 0.38 3.14
C VAL A 38 4.03 1.24 2.80
N SER A 39 2.91 0.62 2.44
CA SER A 39 1.64 1.30 2.23
C SER A 39 0.45 0.35 2.40
N VAL A 40 -0.74 0.93 2.49
CA VAL A 40 -2.01 0.21 2.57
C VAL A 40 -2.92 0.60 1.41
N ASN A 41 -3.44 -0.39 0.69
CA ASN A 41 -4.32 -0.20 -0.48
C ASN A 41 -5.60 0.55 -0.09
N SER A 42 -6.04 1.47 -0.95
CA SER A 42 -7.19 2.34 -0.67
C SER A 42 -8.22 2.36 -1.80
N PHE A 43 -7.84 2.85 -2.99
CA PHE A 43 -8.77 2.98 -4.11
C PHE A 43 -8.10 2.69 -5.45
N VAL A 44 -8.91 2.29 -6.43
CA VAL A 44 -8.51 2.09 -7.82
C VAL A 44 -9.29 3.05 -8.69
N VAL A 45 -8.72 3.47 -9.82
CA VAL A 45 -9.41 4.37 -10.77
C VAL A 45 -10.10 3.64 -11.91
N ASN A 46 -10.12 2.31 -11.87
CA ASN A 46 -10.65 1.45 -12.91
C ASN A 46 -11.22 0.14 -12.34
N HIS A 47 -11.97 -0.59 -13.16
CA HIS A 47 -12.56 -1.88 -12.77
C HIS A 47 -11.53 -3.03 -12.78
N TYR A 48 -11.67 -3.93 -11.82
CA TYR A 48 -11.12 -5.31 -11.81
C TYR A 48 -9.62 -5.44 -12.15
N GLY A 49 -8.72 -4.71 -11.47
CA GLY A 49 -7.27 -4.94 -11.59
C GLY A 49 -6.65 -4.54 -12.94
N ALA A 50 -7.36 -3.81 -13.79
CA ALA A 50 -6.87 -3.42 -15.12
C ALA A 50 -6.21 -2.02 -15.18
N GLY A 51 -5.64 -1.51 -14.06
CA GLY A 51 -5.24 -0.10 -14.01
C GLY A 51 -4.68 0.36 -12.66
N ALA A 52 -4.51 1.68 -12.53
CA ALA A 52 -3.76 2.26 -11.43
C ALA A 52 -4.49 2.12 -10.08
N GLY A 53 -3.80 1.50 -9.13
CA GLY A 53 -4.19 1.48 -7.73
C GLY A 53 -3.48 2.58 -6.95
N PHE A 54 -4.12 3.05 -5.89
CA PHE A 54 -3.55 4.02 -4.96
C PHE A 54 -3.60 3.47 -3.55
N SER A 55 -2.48 3.62 -2.86
CA SER A 55 -2.27 3.22 -1.47
C SER A 55 -1.76 4.39 -0.65
N PHE A 56 -2.02 4.41 0.66
CA PHE A 56 -1.47 5.42 1.56
C PHE A 56 -0.19 4.89 2.21
N ARG A 57 0.87 5.69 2.15
CA ARG A 57 2.19 5.33 2.68
C ARG A 57 2.16 5.25 4.20
N THR A 58 2.60 4.11 4.75
CA THR A 58 2.68 3.87 6.20
C THR A 58 4.08 4.04 6.76
N ASP A 59 5.09 4.10 5.90
CA ASP A 59 6.51 4.19 6.26
C ASP A 59 7.04 5.64 6.38
N THR A 60 6.22 6.65 6.07
CA THR A 60 6.58 8.06 6.33
C THR A 60 6.63 8.31 7.83
N GLN A 61 7.47 9.25 8.28
CA GLN A 61 7.56 9.57 9.70
C GLN A 61 6.20 10.04 10.26
N VAL A 62 5.46 10.87 9.51
CA VAL A 62 4.13 11.36 9.92
C VAL A 62 3.16 10.20 10.12
N ALA A 63 3.10 9.25 9.18
CA ALA A 63 2.24 8.08 9.30
C ALA A 63 2.66 7.20 10.48
N ARG A 64 3.97 6.98 10.67
CA ARG A 64 4.50 6.18 11.79
C ARG A 64 4.22 6.82 13.14
N ASP A 65 4.35 8.13 13.28
CA ASP A 65 4.07 8.86 14.52
C ASP A 65 2.59 8.75 14.91
N PHE A 66 1.70 8.73 13.92
CA PHE A 66 0.28 8.45 14.13
C PHE A 66 0.04 6.98 14.52
N LEU A 67 0.58 6.03 13.76
CA LEU A 67 0.34 4.59 13.97
C LEU A 67 0.86 4.06 15.30
N ARG A 68 1.96 4.61 15.82
CA ARG A 68 2.53 4.27 17.13
C ARG A 68 1.57 4.45 18.31
N GLN A 69 0.52 5.23 18.12
CA GLN A 69 -0.50 5.42 19.15
C GLN A 69 -1.40 4.18 19.31
N TYR A 70 -1.39 3.27 18.33
CA TYR A 70 -2.30 2.13 18.24
C TYR A 70 -1.60 0.77 18.14
N VAL A 71 -0.38 0.75 17.58
CA VAL A 71 0.37 -0.49 17.32
C VAL A 71 1.84 -0.29 17.69
N ASP A 72 2.43 -1.28 18.35
CA ASP A 72 3.88 -1.31 18.57
C ASP A 72 4.59 -1.66 17.25
N LEU A 73 5.22 -0.65 16.65
CA LEU A 73 5.93 -0.79 15.38
C LEU A 73 7.35 -1.34 15.53
N ASP A 74 7.87 -1.44 16.76
CA ASP A 74 9.25 -1.83 17.06
C ASP A 74 9.32 -3.25 17.68
N ALA A 75 8.16 -3.89 17.92
CA ALA A 75 8.01 -5.21 18.54
C ALA A 75 8.73 -6.38 17.81
N VAL A 76 9.08 -6.24 16.53
CA VAL A 76 9.81 -7.27 15.75
C VAL A 76 11.30 -6.93 15.70
N THR A 77 11.94 -6.84 16.87
CA THR A 77 13.40 -6.69 17.01
C THR A 77 14.04 -7.64 18.02
N ALA A 78 13.32 -8.68 18.47
CA ALA A 78 13.94 -9.74 19.26
C ALA A 78 14.69 -10.73 18.34
N PRO A 79 15.97 -11.05 18.63
CA PRO A 79 16.77 -12.03 17.88
C PRO A 79 16.25 -13.46 18.00
#